data_AF-A0A241WJS7-F1
#
_entry.id   AF-A0A241WJS7-F1
#
_cell.length_a   1.000
_cell.length_b   1.000
_cell.length_c   1.000
_cell.angle_alpha   90.00
_cell.angle_beta   90.00
_cell.angle_gamma   90.00
#
_symmetry.space_group_name_H-M   'P 1'
#
loop_
_entity.id
_entity.type
_entity.pdbx_description
1 polymer ?
#
loop_
_entity_poly.entity_id
_entity_poly.type
_entity_poly.pdbx_seq_one_letter_code
_entity_poly.pdbx_strand_id
1 'polypeptide(L)'
;MIRNQSIILIVSILPSLSFAQIETLNFQKQQITNQLSQQLCQQLPKECGNKNDWKFYKVKQKTNQNYLISNLKLFQIEQNKQMFTVLNQWDFSNYQPKTQRPRWASYDEGDEINHVSIFPKLFKITDKAYAVGIVQEWNEGYSGGGMNEEVADFLQLKANGQYQQVFQNVPLSMYRMIRACFSEEDYKKAGEQCHDEYTLNTQIEYSTPYEWKVKYEYQNFISKVSDSEIKLIHQRKTYTLNSNKANAIQFPKAW
;
A
#
# COMPACT_ATOMS: atom_id res chain seq x y z
N MET A 1 71.53 -21.19 -25.71
CA MET A 1 71.11 -20.67 -24.40
C MET A 1 69.62 -20.36 -24.47
N ILE A 2 68.80 -21.21 -23.85
CA ILE A 2 67.33 -21.14 -23.88
C ILE A 2 66.88 -20.16 -22.80
N ARG A 3 66.06 -19.17 -23.17
CA ARG A 3 65.55 -18.13 -22.27
C ARG A 3 64.09 -18.46 -21.93
N ASN A 4 63.86 -18.99 -20.73
CA ASN A 4 62.51 -19.21 -20.18
C ASN A 4 61.86 -17.86 -19.85
N GLN A 5 60.68 -17.59 -20.43
CA GLN A 5 59.78 -16.54 -19.95
C GLN A 5 58.58 -17.19 -19.27
N SER A 6 58.48 -17.03 -17.95
CA SER A 6 57.27 -17.38 -17.20
C SER A 6 56.30 -16.21 -17.25
N ILE A 7 55.13 -16.43 -17.84
CA ILE A 7 54.00 -15.48 -17.82
C ILE A 7 53.20 -15.78 -16.55
N ILE A 8 53.17 -14.83 -15.60
CA ILE A 8 52.28 -14.87 -14.43
C ILE A 8 50.97 -14.19 -14.83
N LEU A 9 49.89 -14.97 -14.91
CA LEU A 9 48.53 -14.48 -15.14
C LEU A 9 47.92 -14.11 -13.78
N ILE A 10 47.74 -12.82 -13.52
CA ILE A 10 47.02 -12.32 -12.34
C ILE A 10 45.54 -12.22 -12.71
N VAL A 11 44.73 -13.17 -12.24
CA VAL A 11 43.26 -13.14 -12.38
C VAL A 11 42.69 -12.32 -11.22
N SER A 12 42.29 -11.09 -11.50
CA SER A 12 41.60 -10.21 -10.54
C SER A 12 40.13 -10.61 -10.43
N ILE A 13 39.77 -11.35 -9.39
CA ILE A 13 38.36 -11.61 -9.03
C ILE A 13 37.86 -10.38 -8.28
N LEU A 14 37.16 -9.47 -8.99
CA LEU A 14 36.41 -8.40 -8.35
C LEU A 14 35.07 -8.98 -7.85
N PRO A 15 34.79 -8.99 -6.53
CA PRO A 15 33.47 -9.35 -6.05
C PRO A 15 32.48 -8.25 -6.45
N SER A 16 31.53 -8.59 -7.32
CA SER A 16 30.36 -7.75 -7.58
C SER A 16 29.53 -7.69 -6.30
N LEU A 17 29.73 -6.65 -5.49
CA LEU A 17 28.83 -6.27 -4.42
C LEU A 17 27.51 -5.81 -5.06
N SER A 18 26.65 -6.77 -5.36
CA SER A 18 25.27 -6.50 -5.76
C SER A 18 24.52 -6.07 -4.50
N PHE A 19 24.59 -4.78 -4.17
CA PHE A 19 23.70 -4.20 -3.17
C PHE A 19 22.28 -4.30 -3.74
N ALA A 20 21.51 -5.28 -3.27
CA ALA A 20 20.08 -5.37 -3.56
C ALA A 20 19.44 -4.04 -3.17
N GLN A 21 19.01 -3.28 -4.17
CA GLN A 21 18.51 -1.95 -3.94
C GLN A 21 17.15 -2.04 -3.24
N ILE A 22 16.93 -1.23 -2.22
CA ILE A 22 15.70 -1.27 -1.43
C ILE A 22 14.54 -0.78 -2.29
N GLU A 23 13.72 -1.71 -2.78
CA GLU A 23 12.56 -1.40 -3.62
C GLU A 23 11.42 -0.74 -2.83
N THR A 24 11.33 -1.01 -1.53
CA THR A 24 10.30 -0.43 -0.67
C THR A 24 10.79 -0.24 0.77
N LEU A 25 10.40 0.87 1.40
CA LEU A 25 10.65 1.11 2.82
C LEU A 25 9.43 0.62 3.60
N ASN A 26 9.56 -0.55 4.21
CA ASN A 26 8.46 -1.17 4.93
C ASN A 26 8.42 -0.60 6.35
N PHE A 27 7.26 -0.06 6.71
CA PHE A 27 7.05 0.49 8.03
C PHE A 27 6.65 -0.62 9.00
N GLN A 28 7.38 -0.72 10.10
CA GLN A 28 7.04 -1.61 11.20
C GLN A 28 6.46 -0.79 12.34
N LYS A 29 5.16 -0.93 12.56
CA LYS A 29 4.44 -0.20 13.62
C LYS A 29 5.08 -0.49 14.97
N GLN A 30 5.31 0.55 15.74
CA GLN A 30 5.83 0.48 17.10
C GLN A 30 4.75 0.94 18.08
N GLN A 31 4.82 0.44 19.30
CA GLN A 31 4.03 0.99 20.40
C GLN A 31 4.60 2.36 20.80
N ILE A 32 3.71 3.32 21.03
CA ILE A 32 4.09 4.66 21.50
C ILE A 32 4.03 4.67 23.01
N THR A 33 5.19 4.70 23.66
CA THR A 33 5.28 4.84 25.13
C THR A 33 5.11 6.31 25.54
N ASN A 34 4.83 6.56 26.81
CA ASN A 34 4.76 7.93 27.35
C ASN A 34 6.05 8.72 27.12
N GLN A 35 7.21 8.08 27.31
CA GLN A 35 8.51 8.70 27.05
C GLN A 35 8.68 9.07 25.57
N LEU A 36 8.37 8.15 24.65
CA LEU A 36 8.46 8.43 23.22
C LEU A 36 7.51 9.56 22.81
N SER A 37 6.27 9.52 23.32
CA SER A 37 5.26 10.55 23.08
C SER A 37 5.73 11.93 23.54
N GLN A 38 6.35 12.04 24.72
CA GLN A 38 6.92 13.30 25.22
C GLN A 38 8.05 13.81 24.33
N GLN A 39 8.97 12.94 23.90
CA GLN A 39 10.09 13.32 23.03
C GLN A 39 9.60 13.79 21.65
N LEU A 40 8.68 13.06 21.03
CA LEU A 40 8.06 13.46 19.77
C LEU A 40 7.33 14.80 19.91
N CYS A 41 6.72 15.05 21.06
CA CYS A 41 6.03 16.30 21.33
C CYS A 41 6.92 17.54 21.44
N GLN A 42 8.16 17.36 21.92
CA GLN A 42 9.14 18.45 21.91
C GLN A 42 9.50 18.86 20.48
N GLN A 43 9.51 17.89 19.55
CA GLN A 43 9.79 18.14 18.13
C GLN A 43 8.56 18.60 17.34
N LEU A 44 7.36 18.17 17.75
CA LEU A 44 6.09 18.38 17.03
C LEU A 44 5.02 18.99 17.97
N PRO A 45 5.24 20.17 18.56
CA PRO A 45 4.35 20.72 19.59
C PRO A 45 2.92 20.93 19.07
N LYS A 46 2.75 21.27 17.79
CA LYS A 46 1.44 21.48 17.17
C LYS A 46 0.64 20.19 16.97
N GLU A 47 1.30 19.04 16.86
CA GLU A 47 0.63 17.75 16.65
C GLU A 47 0.30 17.04 17.96
N CYS A 48 0.79 17.55 19.10
CA CYS A 48 0.57 16.97 20.43
C CYS A 48 -0.88 16.98 20.90
N GLY A 49 -1.77 17.75 20.28
CA GLY A 49 -3.21 17.65 20.55
C GLY A 49 -3.81 16.34 20.02
N ASN A 50 -3.21 15.78 18.96
CA ASN A 50 -3.77 14.68 18.17
C ASN A 50 -3.03 13.35 18.40
N LYS A 51 -2.43 13.16 19.58
CA LYS A 51 -1.57 11.99 19.88
C LYS A 51 -2.31 10.65 19.78
N ASN A 52 -3.63 10.65 19.94
CA ASN A 52 -4.44 9.44 19.86
C ASN A 52 -4.43 8.85 18.44
N ASP A 53 -4.20 9.68 17.42
CA ASP A 53 -4.15 9.26 16.02
C ASP A 53 -2.73 8.90 15.57
N TRP A 54 -1.75 9.02 16.47
CA TRP A 54 -0.35 8.79 16.13
C TRP A 54 -0.08 7.32 15.85
N LYS A 55 0.54 7.07 14.70
CA LYS A 55 1.09 5.77 14.33
C LYS A 55 2.58 5.97 14.07
N PHE A 56 3.42 5.42 14.95
CA PHE A 56 4.87 5.52 14.84
C PHE A 56 5.45 4.24 14.24
N TYR A 57 6.44 4.39 13.37
CA TYR A 57 6.98 3.31 12.56
C TYR A 57 8.50 3.37 12.48
N LYS A 58 9.13 2.21 12.62
CA LYS A 58 10.53 1.99 12.24
C LYS A 58 10.62 1.53 10.80
N VAL A 59 11.65 1.94 10.08
CA VAL A 59 11.94 1.40 8.74
C VAL A 59 12.84 0.19 8.87
N LYS A 60 12.37 -0.98 8.44
CA LYS A 60 13.16 -2.24 8.54
C LYS A 60 14.53 -2.13 7.88
N GLN A 61 14.60 -1.42 6.76
CA GLN A 61 15.81 -1.30 5.95
C GLN A 61 16.74 -0.15 6.36
N LYS A 62 16.32 0.73 7.30
CA LYS A 62 17.11 1.89 7.75
C LYS A 62 16.93 2.11 9.25
N THR A 63 17.89 1.65 10.03
CA THR A 63 17.79 1.53 11.50
C THR A 63 17.56 2.86 12.23
N ASN A 64 18.07 3.97 11.69
CA ASN A 64 17.96 5.29 12.30
C ASN A 64 16.78 6.11 11.74
N GLN A 65 16.05 5.56 10.75
CA GLN A 65 14.97 6.27 10.09
C GLN A 65 13.62 5.75 10.58
N ASN A 66 12.79 6.68 11.01
CA ASN A 66 11.46 6.45 11.53
C ASN A 66 10.45 7.33 10.79
N TYR A 67 9.18 6.96 10.92
CA TYR A 67 8.07 7.74 10.41
C TYR A 67 6.98 7.85 11.47
N LEU A 68 6.36 9.02 11.54
CA LEU A 68 5.13 9.24 12.29
C LEU A 68 4.05 9.60 11.29
N ILE A 69 2.91 8.92 11.38
CA ILE A 69 1.67 9.33 10.73
C ILE A 69 0.78 9.93 11.83
N SER A 70 0.28 11.13 11.61
CA SER A 70 -0.74 11.77 12.44
C SER A 70 -1.82 12.29 11.50
N ASN A 71 -2.98 11.61 11.47
CA ASN A 71 -4.01 11.84 10.46
C ASN A 71 -3.42 11.78 9.03
N LEU A 72 -3.61 12.84 8.24
CA LEU A 72 -3.07 12.96 6.88
C LEU A 72 -1.72 13.70 6.83
N LYS A 73 -0.95 13.66 7.92
CA LYS A 73 0.42 14.19 7.94
C LYS A 73 1.43 13.06 8.12
N LEU A 74 2.51 13.13 7.34
CA LEU A 74 3.64 12.20 7.42
C LEU A 74 4.89 12.96 7.85
N PHE A 75 5.54 12.49 8.90
CA PHE A 75 6.80 13.03 9.39
C PHE A 75 7.91 12.02 9.20
N GLN A 76 9.00 12.42 8.54
CA GLN A 76 10.24 11.65 8.52
C GLN A 76 11.08 12.07 9.72
N ILE A 77 11.46 11.09 10.53
CA ILE A 77 12.15 11.32 11.78
C ILE A 77 13.46 10.53 11.77
N GLU A 78 14.55 11.21 12.04
CA GLU A 78 15.83 10.56 12.33
C GLU A 78 15.96 10.34 13.83
N GLN A 79 16.46 9.17 14.21
CA GLN A 79 16.80 8.84 15.58
C GLN A 79 18.31 8.67 15.69
N ASN A 80 18.95 9.55 16.45
CA ASN A 80 20.36 9.42 16.82
C ASN A 80 20.45 9.14 18.32
N LYS A 81 20.86 7.93 18.68
CA LYS A 81 20.80 7.39 20.05
C LYS A 81 19.37 7.49 20.61
N GLN A 82 19.12 8.43 21.51
CA GLN A 82 17.83 8.66 22.18
C GLN A 82 17.18 9.98 21.78
N MET A 83 17.78 10.73 20.84
CA MET A 83 17.22 11.97 20.35
C MET A 83 16.53 11.76 19.01
N PHE A 84 15.35 12.37 18.86
CA PHE A 84 14.58 12.39 17.63
C PHE A 84 14.67 13.76 16.99
N THR A 85 14.84 13.79 15.68
CA THR A 85 14.86 15.03 14.89
C THR A 85 13.96 14.85 13.68
N VAL A 86 13.05 15.81 13.47
CA VAL A 86 12.17 15.81 12.30
C VAL A 86 12.98 16.32 11.11
N LEU A 87 13.13 15.49 10.08
CA LEU A 87 13.86 15.83 8.87
C LEU A 87 12.94 16.46 7.81
N ASN A 88 11.75 15.90 7.66
CA ASN A 88 10.75 16.35 6.69
C ASN A 88 9.35 16.15 7.26
N GLN A 89 8.42 16.94 6.75
CA GLN A 89 6.99 16.84 7.02
C GLN A 89 6.24 17.02 5.71
N TRP A 90 5.23 16.19 5.47
CA TRP A 90 4.27 16.34 4.39
C TRP A 90 2.86 16.42 4.97
N ASP A 91 2.08 17.38 4.50
CA ASP A 91 0.70 17.60 4.93
C ASP A 91 -0.25 17.36 3.75
N PHE A 92 -1.02 16.29 3.85
CA PHE A 92 -2.02 15.88 2.87
C PHE A 92 -3.45 16.21 3.33
N SER A 93 -3.62 17.02 4.38
CA SER A 93 -4.96 17.33 4.93
C SER A 93 -5.87 18.05 3.93
N ASN A 94 -5.29 18.74 2.94
CA ASN A 94 -6.02 19.39 1.84
C ASN A 94 -6.02 18.56 0.55
N TYR A 95 -5.57 17.30 0.60
CA TYR A 95 -5.58 16.43 -0.57
C TYR A 95 -7.02 16.08 -0.94
N GLN A 96 -7.37 16.31 -2.20
CA GLN A 96 -8.69 16.01 -2.74
C GLN A 96 -8.55 14.98 -3.87
N PRO A 97 -9.03 13.74 -3.68
CA PRO A 97 -9.11 12.74 -4.74
C PRO A 97 -9.96 13.29 -5.90
N LYS A 98 -9.44 13.25 -7.13
CA LYS A 98 -10.11 13.80 -8.33
C LYS A 98 -10.66 12.77 -9.29
N THR A 99 -10.08 11.57 -9.33
CA THR A 99 -10.34 10.57 -10.38
C THR A 99 -10.76 9.21 -9.83
N GLN A 100 -10.82 9.11 -8.52
CA GLN A 100 -11.01 7.87 -7.80
C GLN A 100 -12.48 7.51 -7.90
N ARG A 101 -12.74 6.28 -8.33
CA ARG A 101 -14.08 5.73 -8.40
C ARG A 101 -14.00 4.31 -7.86
N PRO A 102 -14.89 3.92 -6.93
CA PRO A 102 -15.01 2.52 -6.60
C PRO A 102 -15.40 1.74 -7.86
N ARG A 103 -14.87 0.53 -8.00
CA ARG A 103 -15.12 -0.37 -9.13
C ARG A 103 -16.16 -1.41 -8.80
N TRP A 104 -16.27 -1.77 -7.52
CA TRP A 104 -17.23 -2.76 -7.04
C TRP A 104 -18.28 -2.16 -6.11
N ALA A 105 -17.94 -1.07 -5.44
CA ALA A 105 -18.85 -0.38 -4.54
C ALA A 105 -19.97 0.30 -5.35
N SER A 106 -21.21 0.06 -4.95
CA SER A 106 -22.42 0.68 -5.48
C SER A 106 -22.61 2.05 -4.81
N TYR A 107 -22.08 3.09 -5.44
CA TYR A 107 -22.27 4.48 -5.06
C TYR A 107 -22.71 5.32 -6.27
N ASP A 108 -23.55 6.32 -6.03
CA ASP A 108 -23.94 7.29 -7.04
C ASP A 108 -22.80 8.30 -7.28
N GLU A 109 -22.78 8.94 -8.46
CA GLU A 109 -21.83 10.03 -8.74
C GLU A 109 -22.09 11.21 -7.78
N GLY A 110 -21.31 11.29 -6.69
CA GLY A 110 -21.41 12.35 -5.69
C GLY A 110 -21.29 11.88 -4.23
N ASP A 111 -21.33 10.57 -3.97
CA ASP A 111 -21.21 10.05 -2.61
C ASP A 111 -19.80 10.24 -2.02
N GLU A 112 -19.76 10.63 -0.74
CA GLU A 112 -18.53 10.99 -0.04
C GLU A 112 -17.62 9.78 0.22
N ILE A 113 -16.32 9.97 0.09
CA ILE A 113 -15.31 8.99 0.46
C ILE A 113 -15.41 8.73 1.97
N ASN A 114 -15.70 7.49 2.37
CA ASN A 114 -15.93 7.15 3.79
C ASN A 114 -14.70 7.42 4.65
N HIS A 115 -13.50 7.10 4.14
CA HIS A 115 -12.26 7.29 4.87
C HIS A 115 -11.07 7.56 3.94
N VAL A 116 -10.21 8.51 4.36
CA VAL A 116 -8.95 8.80 3.69
C VAL A 116 -7.80 8.60 4.67
N SER A 117 -6.77 7.86 4.27
CA SER A 117 -5.61 7.57 5.12
C SER A 117 -4.30 7.51 4.36
N ILE A 118 -3.18 7.52 5.09
CA ILE A 118 -1.85 7.32 4.53
C ILE A 118 -1.51 5.82 4.59
N PHE A 119 -1.15 5.24 3.45
CA PHE A 119 -0.66 3.87 3.38
C PHE A 119 0.69 3.77 4.13
N PRO A 120 0.85 2.85 5.10
CA PRO A 120 2.02 2.81 5.99
C PRO A 120 3.20 2.11 5.31
N LYS A 121 3.65 2.63 4.17
CA LYS A 121 4.81 2.15 3.41
C LYS A 121 5.22 3.20 2.39
N LEU A 122 6.52 3.26 2.09
CA LEU A 122 7.00 4.04 0.95
C LEU A 122 7.43 3.15 -0.21
N PHE A 123 7.04 3.58 -1.41
CA PHE A 123 7.26 2.88 -2.66
C PHE A 123 8.33 3.61 -3.47
N LYS A 124 9.37 2.91 -3.91
CA LYS A 124 10.44 3.53 -4.70
C LYS A 124 9.88 4.03 -6.05
N ILE A 125 10.21 5.26 -6.42
CA ILE A 125 9.88 5.85 -7.73
C ILE A 125 11.13 5.99 -8.59
N THR A 126 12.25 6.35 -7.96
CA THR A 126 13.59 6.37 -8.56
C THR A 126 14.58 5.93 -7.48
N ASP A 127 15.87 5.89 -7.80
CA ASP A 127 16.90 5.53 -6.82
C ASP A 127 17.00 6.49 -5.62
N LYS A 128 16.43 7.70 -5.74
CA LYS A 128 16.50 8.75 -4.72
C LYS A 128 15.12 9.26 -4.28
N ALA A 129 14.05 8.76 -4.87
CA ALA A 129 12.70 9.26 -4.63
C ALA A 129 11.75 8.12 -4.26
N TYR A 130 10.85 8.44 -3.34
CA TYR A 130 9.79 7.55 -2.90
C TYR A 130 8.44 8.23 -3.02
N ALA A 131 7.40 7.43 -3.21
CA ALA A 131 6.01 7.83 -3.08
C ALA A 131 5.36 7.21 -1.86
N VAL A 132 4.33 7.88 -1.36
CA VAL A 132 3.40 7.35 -0.37
C VAL A 132 2.03 7.18 -1.01
N GLY A 133 1.28 6.17 -0.57
CA GLY A 133 -0.12 6.00 -0.97
C GLY A 133 -1.05 6.85 -0.10
N ILE A 134 -1.95 7.61 -0.71
CA ILE A 134 -3.13 8.16 -0.05
C ILE A 134 -4.30 7.26 -0.43
N VAL A 135 -4.82 6.54 0.55
CA VAL A 135 -5.86 5.52 0.39
C VAL A 135 -7.23 6.16 0.58
N GLN A 136 -8.14 5.85 -0.33
CA GLN A 136 -9.58 6.09 -0.24
C GLN A 136 -10.25 4.74 -0.02
N GLU A 137 -11.13 4.68 0.96
CA GLU A 137 -11.81 3.45 1.37
C GLU A 137 -13.32 3.62 1.21
N TRP A 138 -13.96 2.62 0.60
CA TRP A 138 -15.42 2.49 0.51
C TRP A 138 -15.86 1.25 1.25
N ASN A 139 -16.89 1.40 2.08
CA ASN A 139 -17.42 0.36 2.93
C ASN A 139 -18.94 0.32 2.77
N GLU A 140 -19.46 -0.85 2.40
CA GLU A 140 -20.89 -1.11 2.29
C GLU A 140 -21.28 -2.22 3.25
N GLY A 141 -22.30 -1.96 4.05
CA GLY A 141 -22.96 -2.98 4.86
C GLY A 141 -24.34 -3.27 4.29
N TYR A 142 -24.68 -4.56 4.19
CA TYR A 142 -26.03 -4.99 3.86
C TYR A 142 -26.39 -6.26 4.66
N SER A 143 -27.69 -6.56 4.76
CA SER A 143 -28.13 -7.73 5.52
C SER A 143 -27.50 -9.00 4.96
N GLY A 144 -26.69 -9.67 5.77
CA GLY A 144 -25.97 -10.88 5.36
C GLY A 144 -24.63 -10.63 4.66
N GLY A 145 -24.06 -9.43 4.72
CA GLY A 145 -22.75 -9.24 4.15
C GLY A 145 -22.26 -7.80 4.16
N GLY A 146 -21.28 -7.57 3.30
CA GLY A 146 -20.71 -6.25 3.11
C GLY A 146 -19.59 -6.27 2.10
N MET A 147 -19.07 -5.08 1.83
CA MET A 147 -17.97 -4.86 0.91
C MET A 147 -17.01 -3.83 1.47
N ASN A 148 -15.72 -4.04 1.25
CA ASN A 148 -14.68 -3.04 1.41
C ASN A 148 -13.90 -2.93 0.10
N GLU A 149 -13.63 -1.71 -0.34
CA GLU A 149 -12.76 -1.43 -1.49
C GLU A 149 -11.77 -0.33 -1.11
N GLU A 150 -10.49 -0.56 -1.37
CA GLU A 150 -9.43 0.42 -1.19
C GLU A 150 -8.81 0.78 -2.53
N VAL A 151 -8.76 2.07 -2.82
CA VAL A 151 -8.05 2.64 -3.97
C VAL A 151 -7.01 3.62 -3.44
N ALA A 152 -5.88 3.75 -4.11
CA ALA A 152 -4.88 4.73 -3.74
C ALA A 152 -4.36 5.57 -4.89
N ASP A 153 -4.00 6.78 -4.51
CA ASP A 153 -3.13 7.66 -5.28
C ASP A 153 -1.74 7.66 -4.68
N PHE A 154 -0.74 7.66 -5.56
CA PHE A 154 0.66 7.66 -5.14
C PHE A 154 1.26 9.04 -5.36
N LEU A 155 1.74 9.63 -4.28
CA LEU A 155 2.33 10.95 -4.25
C LEU A 155 3.83 10.82 -3.99
N GLN A 156 4.66 11.20 -4.98
CA GLN A 156 6.09 11.36 -4.79
C GLN A 156 6.35 12.43 -3.73
N LEU A 157 7.08 12.05 -2.70
CA LEU A 157 7.54 12.95 -1.65
C LEU A 157 8.70 13.80 -2.16
N LYS A 158 8.58 15.12 -2.07
CA LYS A 158 9.65 16.08 -2.38
C LYS A 158 10.10 16.81 -1.12
N ALA A 159 11.23 17.51 -1.19
CA ALA A 159 11.71 18.32 -0.07
C ALA A 159 10.72 19.44 0.30
N ASN A 160 10.88 20.01 1.50
CA ASN A 160 10.10 21.16 1.98
C ASN A 160 8.58 20.92 1.99
N GLY A 161 8.16 19.67 2.25
CA GLY A 161 6.75 19.28 2.33
C GLY A 161 5.97 19.29 1.02
N GLN A 162 6.65 19.51 -0.10
CA GLN A 162 6.03 19.40 -1.43
C GLN A 162 5.81 17.94 -1.81
N TYR A 163 4.85 17.70 -2.69
CA TYR A 163 4.60 16.39 -3.28
C TYR A 163 4.08 16.52 -4.71
N GLN A 164 4.14 15.42 -5.46
CA GLN A 164 3.61 15.33 -6.82
C GLN A 164 2.94 13.97 -7.03
N GLN A 165 1.72 13.98 -7.55
CA GLN A 165 1.04 12.75 -7.93
C GLN A 165 1.77 12.07 -9.11
N VAL A 166 2.09 10.78 -8.95
CA VAL A 166 2.81 9.97 -9.94
C VAL A 166 1.92 8.90 -10.55
N PHE A 167 1.07 8.26 -9.72
CA PHE A 167 0.05 7.32 -10.15
C PHE A 167 -1.24 7.62 -9.42
N GLN A 168 -2.37 7.30 -10.03
CA GLN A 168 -3.68 7.59 -9.49
C GLN A 168 -4.66 6.45 -9.78
N ASN A 169 -5.70 6.36 -8.95
CA ASN A 169 -6.79 5.41 -9.11
C ASN A 169 -6.30 3.96 -9.21
N VAL A 170 -5.35 3.59 -8.34
CA VAL A 170 -4.75 2.25 -8.27
C VAL A 170 -5.50 1.43 -7.23
N PRO A 171 -6.27 0.40 -7.63
CA PRO A 171 -6.91 -0.49 -6.67
C PRO A 171 -5.86 -1.20 -5.82
N LEU A 172 -6.06 -1.22 -4.50
CA LEU A 172 -5.17 -1.87 -3.54
C LEU A 172 -5.77 -3.15 -3.01
N SER A 173 -7.06 -3.12 -2.66
CA SER A 173 -7.76 -4.30 -2.17
C SER A 173 -9.25 -4.19 -2.45
N MET A 174 -9.91 -5.35 -2.52
CA MET A 174 -11.36 -5.46 -2.45
C MET A 174 -11.70 -6.72 -1.70
N TYR A 175 -12.69 -6.64 -0.82
CA TYR A 175 -13.32 -7.80 -0.21
C TYR A 175 -14.83 -7.63 -0.30
N ARG A 176 -15.54 -8.67 -0.71
CA ARG A 176 -16.99 -8.71 -0.71
C ARG A 176 -17.48 -10.02 -0.14
N MET A 177 -18.52 -9.96 0.67
CA MET A 177 -19.19 -11.11 1.25
C MET A 177 -20.69 -10.97 1.06
N ILE A 178 -21.34 -12.02 0.55
CA ILE A 178 -22.79 -12.05 0.29
C ILE A 178 -23.35 -13.34 0.90
N ARG A 179 -24.39 -13.23 1.74
CA ARG A 179 -25.07 -14.41 2.30
C ARG A 179 -25.72 -15.23 1.21
N ALA A 180 -25.47 -16.54 1.26
CA ALA A 180 -26.08 -17.54 0.39
C ALA A 180 -27.15 -18.40 1.09
N CYS A 181 -27.12 -18.51 2.43
CA CYS A 181 -28.08 -19.30 3.19
C CYS A 181 -29.35 -18.50 3.55
N PHE A 182 -30.53 -18.96 3.11
CA PHE A 182 -31.81 -18.30 3.39
C PHE A 182 -32.84 -19.21 4.06
N SER A 183 -32.57 -20.51 4.16
CA SER A 183 -33.43 -21.51 4.81
C SER A 183 -32.64 -22.44 5.73
N GLU A 184 -33.31 -23.13 6.66
CA GLU A 184 -32.68 -24.17 7.50
C GLU A 184 -32.03 -25.28 6.67
N GLU A 185 -32.60 -25.59 5.51
CA GLU A 185 -32.04 -26.58 4.59
C GLU A 185 -30.70 -26.07 4.01
N ASP A 186 -30.62 -24.78 3.67
CA ASP A 186 -29.38 -24.18 3.20
C ASP A 186 -28.28 -24.24 4.26
N TYR A 187 -28.59 -23.90 5.51
CA TYR A 187 -27.64 -24.02 6.62
C TYR A 187 -27.14 -25.46 6.79
N LYS A 188 -28.04 -26.47 6.66
CA LYS A 188 -27.67 -27.88 6.74
C LYS A 188 -26.77 -28.32 5.58
N LYS A 189 -27.04 -27.83 4.35
CA LYS A 189 -26.28 -28.19 3.14
C LYS A 189 -24.93 -27.46 3.05
N ALA A 190 -24.90 -26.18 3.40
CA ALA A 190 -23.71 -25.34 3.32
C ALA A 190 -22.74 -25.57 4.48
N GLY A 191 -23.24 -26.00 5.64
CA GLY A 191 -22.44 -26.06 6.85
C GLY A 191 -21.94 -24.67 7.23
N GLU A 192 -20.62 -24.49 7.35
CA GLU A 192 -20.00 -23.20 7.68
C GLU A 192 -19.90 -22.25 6.47
N GLN A 193 -20.15 -22.73 5.25
CA GLN A 193 -19.93 -21.99 4.01
C GLN A 193 -21.18 -21.21 3.58
N CYS A 194 -21.74 -20.38 4.45
CA CYS A 194 -23.00 -19.67 4.20
C CYS A 194 -22.87 -18.33 3.45
N HIS A 195 -21.70 -18.03 2.89
CA HIS A 195 -21.46 -16.82 2.13
C HIS A 195 -20.69 -17.11 0.85
N ASP A 196 -20.98 -16.32 -0.18
CA ASP A 196 -20.08 -16.11 -1.30
C ASP A 196 -19.09 -15.01 -0.91
N GLU A 197 -17.81 -15.24 -1.21
CA GLU A 197 -16.73 -14.32 -0.89
C GLU A 197 -15.94 -13.98 -2.15
N TYR A 198 -15.53 -12.72 -2.27
CA TYR A 198 -14.76 -12.21 -3.39
C TYR A 198 -13.60 -11.41 -2.83
N THR A 199 -12.41 -11.55 -3.40
CA THR A 199 -11.21 -10.88 -2.91
C THR A 199 -10.32 -10.45 -4.06
N LEU A 200 -9.81 -9.22 -3.98
CA LEU A 200 -8.72 -8.71 -4.78
C LEU A 200 -7.56 -8.35 -3.86
N ASN A 201 -6.38 -8.92 -4.14
CA ASN A 201 -5.13 -8.54 -3.50
C ASN A 201 -4.17 -7.92 -4.51
N THR A 202 -3.38 -6.93 -4.06
CA THR A 202 -2.45 -6.19 -4.91
C THR A 202 -1.02 -6.27 -4.39
N GLN A 203 -0.09 -6.50 -5.32
CA GLN A 203 1.34 -6.36 -5.10
C GLN A 203 1.92 -5.35 -6.09
N ILE A 204 2.65 -4.37 -5.57
CA ILE A 204 3.30 -3.31 -6.36
C ILE A 204 4.80 -3.52 -6.29
N GLU A 205 5.44 -3.61 -7.45
CA GLU A 205 6.87 -3.81 -7.63
C GLU A 205 7.48 -2.67 -8.44
N TYR A 206 8.61 -2.16 -7.96
CA TYR A 206 9.40 -1.19 -8.73
C TYR A 206 10.02 -1.89 -9.94
N SER A 207 9.84 -1.33 -11.14
CA SER A 207 10.45 -1.83 -12.38
C SER A 207 11.66 -0.96 -12.74
N THR A 208 11.38 0.29 -13.11
CA THR A 208 12.38 1.30 -13.51
C THR A 208 11.92 2.67 -13.01
N PRO A 209 12.73 3.75 -13.17
CA PRO A 209 12.28 5.08 -12.79
C PRO A 209 10.91 5.42 -13.38
N TYR A 210 9.96 5.78 -12.52
CA TYR A 210 8.56 6.06 -12.88
C TYR A 210 7.79 4.91 -13.54
N GLU A 211 8.23 3.67 -13.37
CA GLU A 211 7.51 2.48 -13.83
C GLU A 211 7.35 1.45 -12.70
N TRP A 212 6.11 1.01 -12.48
CA TRP A 212 5.78 -0.10 -11.58
C TRP A 212 5.12 -1.26 -12.34
N LYS A 213 5.39 -2.49 -11.88
CA LYS A 213 4.56 -3.66 -12.17
C LYS A 213 3.57 -3.85 -11.03
N VAL A 214 2.28 -3.80 -11.36
CA VAL A 214 1.21 -4.00 -10.40
C VAL A 214 0.54 -5.34 -10.69
N LYS A 215 0.70 -6.28 -9.77
CA LYS A 215 0.16 -7.63 -9.83
C LYS A 215 -1.10 -7.69 -9.00
N TYR A 216 -2.16 -8.18 -9.61
CA TYR A 216 -3.45 -8.42 -8.98
C TYR A 216 -3.72 -9.91 -8.92
N GLU A 217 -4.26 -10.36 -7.79
CA GLU A 217 -4.82 -11.66 -7.60
C GLU A 217 -6.29 -11.49 -7.22
N TYR A 218 -7.17 -11.95 -8.10
CA TYR A 218 -8.60 -12.00 -7.85
C TYR A 218 -9.02 -13.44 -7.62
N GLN A 219 -9.83 -13.65 -6.60
CA GLN A 219 -10.43 -14.95 -6.34
C GLN A 219 -11.83 -14.80 -5.76
N ASN A 220 -12.64 -15.82 -5.96
CA ASN A 220 -13.90 -15.97 -5.25
C ASN A 220 -14.06 -17.37 -4.65
N PHE A 221 -14.90 -17.44 -3.64
CA PHE A 221 -15.44 -18.66 -3.08
C PHE A 221 -16.97 -18.56 -3.23
N ILE A 222 -17.59 -19.59 -3.79
CA ILE A 222 -19.04 -19.63 -4.00
C ILE A 222 -19.61 -20.75 -3.14
N SER A 223 -20.59 -20.40 -2.32
CA SER A 223 -21.31 -21.34 -1.48
C SER A 223 -22.04 -22.37 -2.33
N LYS A 224 -22.13 -23.61 -1.83
CA LYS A 224 -22.84 -24.70 -2.52
C LYS A 224 -24.35 -24.47 -2.66
N VAL A 225 -24.89 -23.58 -1.82
CA VAL A 225 -26.32 -23.20 -1.82
C VAL A 225 -26.53 -21.84 -2.46
N SER A 226 -25.47 -21.22 -3.01
CA SER A 226 -25.60 -19.98 -3.76
C SER A 226 -26.45 -20.20 -5.01
N ASP A 227 -27.34 -19.26 -5.26
CA ASP A 227 -28.11 -19.13 -6.49
C ASP A 227 -27.34 -18.38 -7.59
N SER A 228 -26.13 -17.92 -7.29
CA SER A 228 -25.24 -17.26 -8.24
C SER A 228 -24.78 -18.23 -9.33
N GLU A 229 -24.96 -17.83 -10.59
CA GLU A 229 -24.41 -18.56 -11.75
C GLU A 229 -22.89 -18.31 -11.94
N ILE A 230 -22.26 -17.61 -11.00
CA ILE A 230 -20.83 -17.28 -11.07
C ILE A 230 -19.99 -18.53 -10.85
N LYS A 231 -19.05 -18.77 -11.77
CA LYS A 231 -18.06 -19.84 -11.63
C LYS A 231 -16.97 -19.43 -10.65
N LEU A 232 -16.30 -20.42 -10.07
CA LEU A 232 -15.08 -20.20 -9.32
C LEU A 232 -14.00 -19.57 -10.22
N ILE A 233 -13.41 -18.49 -9.74
CA ILE A 233 -12.36 -17.72 -10.38
C ILE A 233 -11.19 -17.68 -9.42
N HIS A 234 -10.01 -18.02 -9.92
CA HIS A 234 -8.74 -17.70 -9.29
C HIS A 234 -7.79 -17.27 -10.39
N GLN A 235 -7.58 -15.96 -10.52
CA GLN A 235 -6.86 -15.38 -11.65
C GLN A 235 -5.87 -14.32 -11.18
N ARG A 236 -4.78 -14.20 -11.94
CA ARG A 236 -3.79 -13.16 -11.75
C ARG A 236 -3.66 -12.31 -13.00
N LYS A 237 -3.47 -11.00 -12.82
CA LYS A 237 -3.17 -10.05 -13.89
C LYS A 237 -2.03 -9.14 -13.47
N THR A 238 -1.21 -8.71 -14.43
CA THR A 238 -0.14 -7.76 -14.18
C THR A 238 -0.27 -6.59 -15.13
N TYR A 239 -0.23 -5.38 -14.59
CA TYR A 239 -0.28 -4.13 -15.35
C TYR A 239 1.04 -3.38 -15.16
N THR A 240 1.40 -2.58 -16.16
CA THR A 240 2.53 -1.67 -16.08
C THR A 240 1.99 -0.26 -15.88
N LEU A 241 2.35 0.38 -14.78
CA LEU A 241 2.05 1.78 -14.53
C LEU A 241 3.29 2.60 -14.84
N ASN A 242 3.25 3.40 -15.90
CA ASN A 242 4.35 4.26 -16.35
C ASN A 242 3.93 5.71 -16.62
N SER A 243 2.69 6.06 -16.29
CA SER A 243 2.14 7.41 -16.44
C SER A 243 0.98 7.64 -15.48
N ASN A 244 0.73 8.90 -15.14
CA ASN A 244 -0.37 9.30 -14.26
C ASN A 244 -1.72 9.27 -14.99
N LYS A 245 -2.22 8.09 -15.34
CA LYS A 245 -3.51 7.89 -16.03
C LYS A 245 -4.49 7.13 -15.15
N ALA A 246 -5.65 7.70 -14.89
CA ALA A 246 -6.68 7.09 -14.04
C ALA A 246 -7.26 5.77 -14.60
N ASN A 247 -7.16 5.56 -15.91
CA ASN A 247 -7.65 4.36 -16.60
C ASN A 247 -6.52 3.39 -16.98
N ALA A 248 -5.34 3.50 -16.37
CA ALA A 248 -4.20 2.62 -16.66
C ALA A 248 -4.48 1.14 -16.31
N ILE A 249 -5.47 0.87 -15.45
CA ILE A 249 -5.86 -0.46 -15.00
C ILE A 249 -7.30 -0.73 -15.41
N GLN A 250 -7.47 -1.76 -16.22
CA GLN A 250 -8.76 -2.26 -16.70
C GLN A 250 -8.87 -3.75 -16.37
N PHE A 251 -9.68 -4.09 -15.37
CA PHE A 251 -9.88 -5.47 -14.99
C PHE A 251 -10.73 -6.23 -16.02
N PRO A 252 -10.57 -7.56 -16.12
CA PRO A 252 -11.51 -8.39 -16.84
C PRO A 252 -12.94 -8.15 -16.33
N LYS A 253 -13.92 -8.11 -17.23
CA LYS A 253 -15.35 -7.96 -16.87
C LYS A 253 -15.89 -9.07 -15.93
N ALA A 254 -15.18 -10.20 -15.87
CA ALA A 254 -15.54 -11.32 -15.02
C ALA A 254 -15.06 -11.16 -13.56
N TRP A 255 -14.26 -10.13 -13.26
CA TRP A 255 -13.81 -9.78 -11.91
C TRP A 255 -14.77 -8.79 -11.27
#